data_AF-A0A7S2Z0D0-F1
#
_entry.id   AF-A0A7S2Z0D0-F1
#
_cell.length_a   1.000
_cell.length_b   1.000
_cell.length_c   1.000
_cell.angle_alpha   90.00
_cell.angle_beta   90.00
_cell.angle_gamma   90.00
#
_symmetry.space_group_name_H-M   'P 1'
#
loop_
_entity.id
_entity.type
_entity.pdbx_description
1 polymer ?
#
loop_
_entity_poly.entity_id
_entity_poly.type
_entity_poly.pdbx_seq_one_letter_code
_entity_poly.pdbx_strand_id
1 'polypeptide(L)'
;RKRGKTPEEDMALEIDLLADEKERAEHTMLVDLGRNDVGRVCAPGSVSVDALMEIERYSHVMHISSTVTGTLQEEKDCWDALRAALPVGTISGAPKVRAMQIIDELEPTRRGPYGGGVGTVSFQGGMDVALALRTMVIPTRDDDYLYDYKPRSEGDGDDGADALSARPPRREWCVHIQSGAGVVADSKPIAEYEETVNKAAALARAVDLAEVAFANAKKK
;
A
#
# COMPACT_ATOMS: atom_id res chain seq x y z
N ARG A 1 3.80 14.82 -8.35
CA ARG A 1 3.36 15.34 -9.68
C ARG A 1 3.59 14.32 -10.80
N LYS A 2 2.97 14.48 -11.98
CA LYS A 2 3.30 13.69 -13.19
C LYS A 2 4.67 14.10 -13.74
N ARG A 3 5.32 13.23 -14.51
CA ARG A 3 6.55 13.61 -15.25
C ARG A 3 6.21 14.52 -16.43
N GLY A 4 7.07 15.51 -16.68
CA GLY A 4 7.00 16.37 -17.86
C GLY A 4 7.35 15.60 -19.13
N LYS A 5 6.82 16.06 -20.28
CA LYS A 5 7.16 15.50 -21.59
C LYS A 5 8.51 16.01 -22.09
N THR A 6 8.93 17.19 -21.62
CA THR A 6 10.25 17.77 -21.89
C THR A 6 11.01 18.03 -20.59
N PRO A 7 12.35 18.14 -20.63
CA PRO A 7 13.15 18.47 -19.46
C PRO A 7 12.72 19.78 -18.78
N GLU A 8 12.34 20.79 -19.57
CA GLU A 8 11.91 22.09 -19.06
C GLU A 8 10.55 21.99 -18.35
N GLU A 9 9.62 21.22 -18.91
CA GLU A 9 8.32 20.95 -18.27
C GLU A 9 8.51 20.14 -16.98
N ASP A 10 9.43 19.17 -16.96
CA ASP A 10 9.71 18.34 -15.78
C ASP A 10 10.29 19.18 -14.64
N MET A 11 11.21 20.11 -14.95
CA MET A 11 11.74 21.07 -13.97
C MET A 11 10.67 22.04 -13.48
N ALA A 12 9.78 22.52 -14.35
CA ALA A 12 8.69 23.39 -13.93
C ALA A 12 7.72 22.68 -12.96
N LEU A 13 7.40 21.41 -13.23
CA LEU A 13 6.55 20.58 -12.36
C LEU A 13 7.22 20.24 -11.03
N GLU A 14 8.54 20.11 -11.01
CA GLU A 14 9.32 19.95 -9.79
C GLU A 14 9.27 21.21 -8.91
N ILE A 15 9.49 22.38 -9.51
CA ILE A 15 9.41 23.67 -8.81
C ILE A 15 8.00 23.89 -8.27
N ASP A 16 6.96 23.58 -9.05
CA ASP A 16 5.57 23.61 -8.61
C ASP A 16 5.33 22.71 -7.39
N LEU A 17 5.83 21.47 -7.42
CA LEU A 17 5.68 20.53 -6.32
C LEU A 17 6.36 21.02 -5.04
N LEU A 18 7.56 21.58 -5.15
CA LEU A 18 8.28 22.14 -3.99
C LEU A 18 7.69 23.46 -3.51
N ALA A 19 6.95 24.18 -4.35
CA ALA A 19 6.24 25.40 -3.96
C ALA A 19 4.89 25.11 -3.30
N ASP A 20 4.32 23.92 -3.48
CA ASP A 20 3.03 23.53 -2.92
C ASP A 20 3.09 23.42 -1.38
N GLU A 21 2.50 24.41 -0.71
CA GLU A 21 2.46 24.48 0.75
C GLU A 21 1.71 23.30 1.38
N LYS A 22 0.69 22.78 0.70
CA LYS A 22 -0.12 21.66 1.21
C LYS A 22 0.70 20.38 1.23
N GLU A 23 1.28 20.01 0.09
CA GLU A 23 2.12 18.82 -0.05
C GLU A 23 3.31 18.86 0.93
N ARG A 24 3.93 20.04 1.09
CA ARG A 24 5.02 20.22 2.06
C ARG A 24 4.57 20.09 3.51
N ALA A 25 3.39 20.60 3.86
CA ALA A 25 2.85 20.48 5.21
C ALA A 25 2.54 19.01 5.55
N GLU A 26 1.88 18.29 4.64
CA GLU A 26 1.60 16.87 4.77
C GLU A 26 2.89 16.06 4.90
N HIS A 27 3.88 16.33 4.04
CA HIS A 27 5.16 15.66 4.06
C HIS A 27 5.94 15.91 5.36
N THR A 28 5.97 17.16 5.84
CA THR A 28 6.65 17.51 7.10
C THR A 28 6.04 16.77 8.29
N MET A 29 4.70 16.71 8.36
CA MET A 29 3.99 15.96 9.39
C MET A 29 4.38 14.48 9.38
N LEU A 30 4.51 13.87 8.19
CA LEU A 30 4.91 12.48 8.02
C LEU A 30 6.37 12.24 8.40
N VAL A 31 7.28 13.18 8.09
CA VAL A 31 8.68 13.12 8.52
C VAL A 31 8.76 13.15 10.04
N ASP A 32 8.01 14.03 10.70
CA ASP A 32 8.01 14.09 12.17
C ASP A 32 7.43 12.81 12.80
N LEU A 33 6.40 12.23 12.19
CA LEU A 33 5.88 10.92 12.62
C LEU A 33 6.93 9.81 12.42
N GLY A 34 7.64 9.80 11.29
CA GLY A 34 8.73 8.86 11.02
C GLY A 34 9.88 9.00 12.03
N ARG A 35 10.25 10.24 12.39
CA ARG A 35 11.23 10.51 13.45
C ARG A 35 10.77 9.98 14.81
N ASN A 36 9.48 10.11 15.12
CA ASN A 36 8.91 9.53 16.35
C ASN A 36 8.97 8.00 16.34
N ASP A 37 8.66 7.37 15.21
CA ASP A 37 8.71 5.92 15.04
C ASP A 37 10.15 5.39 15.23
N VAL A 38 11.12 5.94 14.49
CA VAL A 38 12.54 5.58 14.58
C VAL A 38 13.09 5.86 15.98
N GLY A 39 12.73 7.00 16.58
CA GLY A 39 13.18 7.39 17.91
C GLY A 39 12.73 6.47 19.05
N ARG A 40 11.70 5.65 18.86
CA ARG A 40 11.26 4.66 19.87
C ARG A 40 12.24 3.50 20.04
N VAL A 41 13.06 3.21 19.03
CA VAL A 41 13.97 2.05 18.99
C VAL A 41 15.43 2.43 18.84
N CYS A 42 15.74 3.67 18.48
CA CYS A 42 17.10 4.14 18.29
C CYS A 42 17.73 4.73 19.57
N ALA A 43 19.06 4.75 19.61
CA ALA A 43 19.82 5.36 20.69
C ALA A 43 19.49 6.87 20.83
N PRO A 44 19.40 7.41 22.05
CA PRO A 44 19.14 8.83 22.24
C PRO A 44 20.15 9.71 21.49
N GLY A 45 19.66 10.66 20.70
CA GLY A 45 20.49 11.57 19.91
C GLY A 45 21.04 11.00 18.60
N SER A 46 20.75 9.74 18.25
CA SER A 46 21.20 9.16 16.97
C SER A 46 20.26 9.40 15.79
N VAL A 47 19.04 9.90 16.03
CA VAL A 47 18.04 10.06 14.96
C VAL A 47 18.30 11.32 14.15
N SER A 48 18.51 11.17 12.86
CA SER A 48 18.72 12.27 11.90
C SER A 48 17.77 12.18 10.71
N VAL A 49 17.62 13.31 10.02
CA VAL A 49 16.96 13.39 8.71
C VAL A 49 18.08 13.65 7.70
N ASP A 50 18.50 12.59 7.01
CA ASP A 50 19.68 12.65 6.14
C ASP A 50 19.36 13.31 4.79
N ALA A 51 18.12 13.16 4.33
CA ALA A 51 17.59 13.82 3.14
C ALA A 51 16.22 14.41 3.49
N LEU A 52 16.01 15.70 3.22
CA LEU A 52 14.76 16.40 3.50
C LEU A 52 14.20 17.03 2.24
N MET A 53 12.95 16.69 1.92
CA MET A 53 12.19 17.17 0.77
C MET A 53 12.91 17.04 -0.58
N GLU A 54 13.62 15.93 -0.79
CA GLU A 54 14.25 15.64 -2.08
C GLU A 54 13.22 15.15 -3.10
N ILE A 55 13.49 15.42 -4.37
CA ILE A 55 12.59 15.03 -5.46
C ILE A 55 13.05 13.70 -6.05
N GLU A 56 12.27 12.66 -5.77
CA GLU A 56 12.45 11.36 -6.40
C GLU A 56 11.65 11.28 -7.70
N ARG A 57 12.34 10.98 -8.80
CA ARG A 57 11.74 10.83 -10.12
C ARG A 57 11.57 9.36 -10.46
N TYR A 58 10.33 8.94 -10.63
CA TYR A 58 9.96 7.63 -11.17
C TYR A 58 9.59 7.76 -12.65
N SER A 59 9.26 6.63 -13.28
CA SER A 59 8.95 6.58 -14.72
C SER A 59 7.80 7.48 -15.14
N HIS A 60 6.77 7.65 -14.29
CA HIS A 60 5.54 8.37 -14.64
C HIS A 60 5.18 9.50 -13.66
N VAL A 61 5.78 9.50 -12.48
CA VAL A 61 5.50 10.47 -11.41
C VAL A 61 6.79 10.90 -10.72
N MET A 62 6.74 12.02 -10.02
CA MET A 62 7.75 12.48 -9.07
C MET A 62 7.11 12.75 -7.71
N HIS A 63 7.80 12.42 -6.62
CA HIS A 63 7.33 12.62 -5.26
C HIS A 63 8.38 13.37 -4.42
N ILE A 64 7.91 14.06 -3.39
CA ILE A 64 8.77 14.53 -2.31
C ILE A 64 9.11 13.31 -1.45
N SER A 65 10.40 13.12 -1.19
CA SER A 65 10.94 12.03 -0.38
C SER A 65 11.81 12.59 0.74
N SER A 66 11.91 11.85 1.83
CA SER A 66 12.82 12.18 2.93
C SER A 66 13.26 10.91 3.63
N THR A 67 14.52 10.91 4.05
CA THR A 67 15.16 9.76 4.67
C THR A 67 15.41 10.06 6.13
N VAL A 68 14.79 9.27 7.00
CA VAL A 68 15.00 9.32 8.46
C VAL A 68 15.81 8.11 8.86
N THR A 69 16.92 8.33 9.54
CA THR A 69 17.83 7.26 9.99
C THR A 69 18.09 7.36 11.49
N GLY A 70 18.57 6.26 12.06
CA GLY A 70 18.98 6.21 13.46
C GLY A 70 19.71 4.90 13.78
N THR A 71 20.56 4.95 14.79
CA THR A 71 21.28 3.77 15.29
C THR A 71 20.40 3.00 16.26
N LEU A 72 20.12 1.73 15.97
CA LEU A 72 19.34 0.86 16.85
C LEU A 72 20.01 0.72 18.24
N GLN A 73 19.21 0.62 19.30
CA GLN A 73 19.70 0.35 20.65
C GLN A 73 20.34 -1.04 20.74
N GLU A 74 21.34 -1.23 21.62
CA GLU A 74 22.11 -2.48 21.72
C GLU A 74 21.23 -3.68 22.10
N GLU A 75 20.17 -3.45 22.86
CA GLU A 75 19.22 -4.46 23.31
C GLU A 75 18.07 -4.77 22.34
N LYS A 76 18.02 -4.08 21.19
CA LYS A 76 16.93 -4.19 20.21
C LYS A 76 17.39 -4.87 18.92
N ASP A 77 16.44 -5.47 18.21
CA ASP A 77 16.70 -6.12 16.94
C ASP A 77 15.83 -5.54 15.78
N CYS A 78 15.98 -6.14 14.60
CA CYS A 78 15.23 -5.75 13.41
C CYS A 78 13.71 -5.91 13.55
N TRP A 79 13.22 -6.81 14.41
CA TRP A 79 11.80 -7.01 14.66
C TRP A 79 11.22 -5.90 15.55
N ASP A 80 12.01 -5.40 16.51
CA ASP A 80 11.65 -4.20 17.27
C ASP A 80 11.53 -2.99 16.35
N ALA A 81 12.48 -2.83 15.42
CA ALA A 81 12.45 -1.77 14.42
C ALA A 81 11.21 -1.88 13.52
N LEU A 82 10.89 -3.08 13.03
CA LEU A 82 9.71 -3.33 12.21
C LEU A 82 8.41 -2.99 12.97
N ARG A 83 8.32 -3.41 14.23
CA ARG A 83 7.15 -3.16 15.10
C ARG A 83 6.97 -1.67 15.41
N ALA A 84 8.05 -0.91 15.52
CA ALA A 84 7.99 0.52 15.76
C ALA A 84 7.58 1.30 14.49
N ALA A 85 8.04 0.86 13.32
CA ALA A 85 7.76 1.50 12.04
C ALA A 85 6.34 1.21 11.51
N LEU A 86 5.89 -0.04 11.60
CA LEU A 86 4.60 -0.46 11.02
C LEU A 86 3.42 -0.32 12.01
N PRO A 87 2.22 0.06 11.50
CA PRO A 87 1.97 0.55 10.15
C PRO A 87 2.50 1.98 9.96
N VAL A 88 2.94 2.28 8.75
CA VAL A 88 3.51 3.60 8.43
C VAL A 88 2.47 4.71 8.48
N GLY A 89 2.95 5.92 8.76
CA GLY A 89 2.14 7.14 8.79
C GLY A 89 1.38 7.42 7.50
N THR A 90 1.98 7.15 6.34
CA THR A 90 1.41 7.45 5.02
C THR A 90 0.16 6.65 4.67
N ILE A 91 -0.07 5.52 5.36
CA ILE A 91 -1.21 4.62 5.11
C ILE A 91 -2.20 4.60 6.27
N SER A 92 -1.78 5.07 7.44
CA SER A 92 -2.63 5.17 8.63
C SER A 92 -3.11 6.60 8.84
N GLY A 93 -2.19 7.54 9.08
CA GLY A 93 -2.44 8.95 9.34
C GLY A 93 -1.74 9.43 10.62
N ALA A 94 -2.01 10.67 11.02
CA ALA A 94 -1.48 11.28 12.23
C ALA A 94 -2.61 11.99 13.02
N PRO A 95 -2.75 11.77 14.35
CA PRO A 95 -2.04 10.80 15.18
C PRO A 95 -2.35 9.34 14.83
N LYS A 96 -1.31 8.49 14.73
CA LYS A 96 -1.38 7.13 14.17
C LYS A 96 -2.49 6.25 14.76
N VAL A 97 -2.57 6.17 16.10
CA VAL A 97 -3.55 5.33 16.79
C VAL A 97 -4.98 5.77 16.50
N ARG A 98 -5.26 7.09 16.55
CA ARG A 98 -6.61 7.59 16.28
C ARG A 98 -6.99 7.43 14.82
N ALA A 99 -6.06 7.67 13.90
CA ALA A 99 -6.31 7.48 12.48
C ALA A 99 -6.64 6.01 12.15
N MET A 100 -5.93 5.05 12.74
CA MET A 100 -6.24 3.62 12.59
C MET A 100 -7.61 3.24 13.15
N GLN A 101 -8.04 3.83 14.27
CA GLN A 101 -9.38 3.60 14.81
C GLN A 101 -10.47 4.10 13.85
N ILE A 102 -10.29 5.31 13.29
CA ILE A 102 -11.23 5.87 12.32
C ILE A 102 -11.29 4.99 11.05
N ILE A 103 -10.14 4.50 10.60
CA ILE A 103 -10.07 3.55 9.47
C ILE A 103 -10.87 2.28 9.79
N ASP A 104 -10.69 1.70 10.98
CA ASP A 104 -11.42 0.48 11.40
C ASP A 104 -12.93 0.74 11.56
N GLU A 105 -13.32 1.94 11.98
CA GLU A 105 -14.72 2.38 12.07
C GLU A 105 -15.38 2.55 10.68
N LEU A 106 -14.61 2.96 9.66
CA LEU A 106 -15.14 3.35 8.34
C LEU A 106 -14.95 2.28 7.25
N GLU A 107 -13.87 1.49 7.29
CA GLU A 107 -13.62 0.46 6.29
C GLU A 107 -14.47 -0.78 6.57
N PRO A 108 -15.16 -1.33 5.55
CA PRO A 108 -16.07 -2.45 5.74
C PRO A 108 -15.37 -3.78 6.00
N THR A 109 -14.07 -3.88 5.68
CA THR A 109 -13.28 -5.09 5.76
C THR A 109 -11.88 -4.80 6.29
N ARG A 110 -11.23 -5.84 6.84
CA ARG A 110 -9.83 -5.76 7.23
C ARG A 110 -8.94 -5.62 5.99
N ARG A 111 -7.90 -4.78 6.09
CA ARG A 111 -6.94 -4.51 5.00
C ARG A 111 -6.09 -5.71 4.56
N GLY A 112 -5.99 -6.75 5.38
CA GLY A 112 -5.12 -7.89 5.10
C GLY A 112 -3.67 -7.43 4.88
N PRO A 113 -3.02 -7.77 3.75
CA PRO A 113 -1.65 -7.34 3.48
C PRO A 113 -1.55 -5.84 3.12
N TYR A 114 -2.62 -5.17 2.70
CA TYR A 114 -2.56 -3.76 2.27
C TYR A 114 -2.09 -2.84 3.40
N GLY A 115 -1.04 -2.07 3.13
CA GLY A 115 -0.41 -1.19 4.14
C GLY A 115 0.49 -1.92 5.15
N GLY A 116 0.62 -3.24 5.04
CA GLY A 116 1.63 -4.04 5.74
C GLY A 116 3.00 -3.95 5.07
N GLY A 117 3.88 -4.89 5.42
CA GLY A 117 5.23 -5.00 4.88
C GLY A 117 5.48 -6.32 4.15
N VAL A 118 6.18 -6.27 3.02
CA VAL A 118 6.68 -7.43 2.27
C VAL A 118 8.17 -7.24 2.06
N GLY A 119 8.97 -8.24 2.41
CA GLY A 119 10.42 -8.08 2.39
C GLY A 119 11.19 -9.31 2.80
N THR A 120 12.45 -9.10 3.15
CA THR A 120 13.39 -10.14 3.54
C THR A 120 14.01 -9.84 4.90
N VAL A 121 14.36 -10.90 5.62
CA VAL A 121 15.15 -10.85 6.84
C VAL A 121 16.28 -11.86 6.70
N SER A 122 17.51 -11.41 6.92
CA SER A 122 18.70 -12.25 6.86
C SER A 122 18.94 -12.92 8.22
N PHE A 123 19.66 -14.05 8.22
CA PHE A 123 20.08 -14.71 9.45
C PHE A 123 21.05 -13.87 10.30
N GLN A 124 21.60 -12.78 9.74
CA GLN A 124 22.46 -11.84 10.44
C GLN A 124 21.67 -10.64 11.01
N GLY A 125 20.34 -10.63 10.88
CA GLY A 125 19.46 -9.56 11.38
C GLY A 125 19.29 -8.37 10.43
N GLY A 126 19.85 -8.43 9.21
CA GLY A 126 19.57 -7.44 8.18
C GLY A 126 18.13 -7.59 7.70
N MET A 127 17.39 -6.49 7.60
CA MET A 127 15.99 -6.49 7.20
C MET A 127 15.75 -5.41 6.13
N ASP A 128 15.03 -5.78 5.08
CA ASP A 128 14.55 -4.85 4.06
C ASP A 128 13.09 -5.17 3.76
N VAL A 129 12.20 -4.22 4.02
CA VAL A 129 10.75 -4.39 3.95
C VAL A 129 10.15 -3.21 3.19
N ALA A 130 9.57 -3.52 2.04
CA ALA A 130 8.75 -2.58 1.29
C ALA A 130 7.32 -2.59 1.82
N LEU A 131 6.63 -1.46 1.73
CA LEU A 131 5.21 -1.40 2.00
C LEU A 131 4.44 -2.14 0.92
N ALA A 132 3.45 -2.94 1.33
CA ALA A 132 2.57 -3.67 0.43
C ALA A 132 1.51 -2.73 -0.17
N LEU A 133 1.99 -1.81 -1.01
CA LEU A 133 1.20 -0.88 -1.78
C LEU A 133 1.29 -1.24 -3.26
N ARG A 134 0.23 -0.95 -4.01
CA ARG A 134 0.12 -1.40 -5.40
C ARG A 134 0.42 -2.90 -5.53
N THR A 135 -0.19 -3.70 -4.65
CA THR A 135 -0.08 -5.15 -4.61
C THR A 135 -1.42 -5.78 -4.96
N MET A 136 -1.40 -6.85 -5.76
CA MET A 136 -2.57 -7.68 -6.03
C MET A 136 -2.55 -8.89 -5.09
N VAL A 137 -3.68 -9.21 -4.50
CA VAL A 137 -3.84 -10.40 -3.65
C VAL A 137 -4.77 -11.38 -4.37
N ILE A 138 -4.25 -12.57 -4.65
CA ILE A 138 -5.00 -13.64 -5.30
C ILE A 138 -5.13 -14.79 -4.29
N PRO A 139 -6.33 -15.10 -3.80
CA PRO A 139 -6.54 -16.22 -2.89
C PRO A 139 -6.18 -17.53 -3.62
N THR A 140 -5.50 -18.43 -2.91
CA THR A 140 -4.96 -19.68 -3.49
C THR A 140 -5.78 -20.92 -3.11
N ARG A 141 -6.76 -20.78 -2.21
CA ARG A 141 -7.65 -21.88 -1.77
C ARG A 141 -9.04 -21.69 -2.37
N ASP A 142 -9.68 -22.80 -2.73
CA ASP A 142 -11.04 -22.84 -3.33
C ASP A 142 -12.16 -22.52 -2.30
N ASP A 143 -11.77 -22.13 -1.09
CA ASP A 143 -12.60 -21.98 0.10
C ASP A 143 -12.03 -20.87 1.01
N ASP A 144 -11.41 -19.84 0.41
CA ASP A 144 -10.89 -18.69 1.16
C ASP A 144 -12.04 -17.77 1.61
N TYR A 145 -12.72 -18.18 2.68
CA TYR A 145 -13.70 -17.40 3.44
C TYR A 145 -13.08 -16.19 4.16
N LEU A 146 -11.94 -15.67 3.70
CA LEU A 146 -11.21 -14.60 4.39
C LEU A 146 -12.01 -13.29 4.47
N TYR A 147 -13.06 -13.13 3.64
CA TYR A 147 -13.90 -11.93 3.61
C TYR A 147 -15.42 -12.17 3.55
N ASP A 148 -15.92 -13.40 3.77
CA ASP A 148 -17.38 -13.65 3.77
C ASP A 148 -17.88 -13.99 5.18
N TYR A 149 -18.62 -13.07 5.80
CA TYR A 149 -19.39 -13.32 7.02
C TYR A 149 -20.85 -13.57 6.64
N LYS A 150 -21.10 -14.66 5.91
CA LYS A 150 -22.46 -15.23 5.80
C LYS A 150 -22.55 -16.49 6.65
N PRO A 151 -23.45 -16.57 7.63
CA PRO A 151 -23.76 -17.84 8.25
C PRO A 151 -24.34 -18.76 7.17
N ARG A 152 -23.80 -19.97 7.10
CA ARG A 152 -24.31 -21.07 6.29
C ARG A 152 -25.79 -21.24 6.65
N SER A 153 -26.70 -20.94 5.72
CA SER A 153 -28.11 -21.27 5.90
C SER A 153 -28.22 -22.79 6.02
N GLU A 154 -28.75 -23.25 7.15
CA GLU A 154 -29.16 -24.63 7.34
C GLU A 154 -30.28 -24.95 6.34
N GLY A 155 -30.03 -25.92 5.46
CA GLY A 155 -31.03 -26.46 4.53
C GLY A 155 -30.57 -26.36 3.09
N ASP A 156 -30.10 -27.50 2.57
CA ASP A 156 -30.09 -27.96 1.17
C ASP A 156 -29.09 -29.13 1.15
N GLY A 157 -29.49 -30.38 1.29
CA GLY A 157 -30.42 -31.07 0.40
C GLY A 157 -29.58 -32.04 -0.44
N ASP A 158 -29.47 -33.27 0.06
CA ASP A 158 -28.86 -34.42 -0.61
C ASP A 158 -29.65 -34.73 -1.89
N ASP A 159 -29.04 -34.57 -3.07
CA ASP A 159 -29.51 -35.22 -4.29
C ASP A 159 -28.31 -35.41 -5.23
N GLY A 160 -27.82 -36.65 -5.25
CA GLY A 160 -26.81 -37.12 -6.19
C GLY A 160 -27.36 -37.16 -7.62
N ALA A 161 -26.76 -36.36 -8.50
CA ALA A 161 -26.77 -36.62 -9.94
C ALA A 161 -25.50 -36.03 -10.59
N ASP A 162 -24.76 -36.92 -11.25
CA ASP A 162 -23.80 -36.63 -12.34
C ASP A 162 -22.42 -36.02 -11.98
N ALA A 163 -21.66 -36.74 -11.15
CA ALA A 163 -20.29 -36.38 -10.75
C ALA A 163 -19.20 -36.53 -11.85
N LEU A 164 -19.55 -36.82 -13.11
CA LEU A 164 -18.57 -36.95 -14.21
C LEU A 164 -18.81 -36.02 -15.42
N SER A 165 -19.89 -35.23 -15.45
CA SER A 165 -20.17 -34.26 -16.53
C SER A 165 -19.95 -32.79 -16.11
N ALA A 166 -19.91 -32.50 -14.82
CA ALA A 166 -19.63 -31.18 -14.28
C ALA A 166 -18.12 -30.93 -14.15
N ARG A 167 -17.43 -30.76 -15.29
CA ARG A 167 -16.13 -30.07 -15.24
C ARG A 167 -16.43 -28.69 -14.65
N PRO A 168 -15.86 -28.30 -13.48
CA PRO A 168 -16.21 -27.05 -12.86
C PRO A 168 -15.99 -25.93 -13.88
N PRO A 169 -16.90 -24.95 -13.97
CA PRO A 169 -16.70 -23.80 -14.84
C PRO A 169 -15.29 -23.25 -14.59
N ARG A 170 -14.63 -22.79 -15.66
CA ARG A 170 -13.28 -22.20 -15.56
C ARG A 170 -13.24 -21.32 -14.32
N ARG A 171 -12.38 -21.67 -13.35
CA ARG A 171 -12.27 -20.97 -12.07
C ARG A 171 -12.28 -19.47 -12.33
N GLU A 172 -13.30 -18.78 -11.82
CA GLU A 172 -13.30 -17.33 -11.77
C GLU A 172 -12.23 -16.95 -10.75
N TRP A 173 -11.11 -16.44 -11.25
CA TRP A 173 -10.05 -15.95 -10.39
C TRP A 173 -10.52 -14.63 -9.77
N CYS A 174 -10.52 -14.56 -8.44
CA CYS A 174 -10.72 -13.30 -7.74
C CYS A 174 -9.36 -12.61 -7.57
N VAL A 175 -9.28 -11.33 -7.94
CA VAL A 175 -8.08 -10.51 -7.71
C VAL A 175 -8.48 -9.32 -6.85
N HIS A 176 -7.93 -9.23 -5.64
CA HIS A 176 -8.17 -8.09 -4.77
C HIS A 176 -7.12 -7.00 -5.04
N ILE A 177 -7.61 -5.79 -5.34
CA ILE A 177 -6.81 -4.59 -5.53
C ILE A 177 -7.30 -3.55 -4.54
N GLN A 178 -6.46 -3.16 -3.60
CA GLN A 178 -6.77 -2.11 -2.62
C GLN A 178 -5.91 -0.87 -2.84
N SER A 179 -6.53 0.30 -2.69
CA SER A 179 -5.92 1.61 -2.91
C SER A 179 -6.58 2.63 -1.97
N GLY A 180 -5.86 3.70 -1.66
CA GLY A 180 -6.29 4.72 -0.72
C GLY A 180 -5.69 6.09 -1.05
N ALA A 181 -6.27 7.12 -0.46
CA ALA A 181 -5.85 8.51 -0.57
C ALA A 181 -5.71 9.12 0.84
N GLY A 182 -4.77 10.05 1.00
CA GLY A 182 -4.61 10.79 2.25
C GLY A 182 -5.72 11.83 2.36
N VAL A 183 -6.37 11.92 3.52
CA VAL A 183 -7.43 12.90 3.74
C VAL A 183 -6.95 13.94 4.74
N VAL A 184 -7.01 15.20 4.33
CA VAL A 184 -6.72 16.36 5.17
C VAL A 184 -7.92 17.30 5.23
N ALA A 185 -7.83 18.36 6.03
CA ALA A 185 -8.97 19.24 6.34
C ALA A 185 -9.61 19.89 5.10
N ASP A 186 -8.81 20.16 4.06
CA ASP A 186 -9.23 20.79 2.81
C ASP A 186 -9.36 19.79 1.63
N SER A 187 -9.29 18.49 1.91
CA SER A 187 -9.47 17.44 0.89
C SER A 187 -10.86 17.53 0.25
N LYS A 188 -10.91 17.26 -1.06
CA LYS A 188 -12.16 17.24 -1.83
C LYS A 188 -12.58 15.79 -2.07
N PRO A 189 -13.75 15.33 -1.58
CA PRO A 189 -14.12 13.91 -1.62
C PRO A 189 -14.01 13.26 -3.01
N ILE A 190 -14.44 13.97 -4.05
CA ILE A 190 -14.38 13.47 -5.43
C ILE A 190 -12.93 13.35 -5.92
N ALA A 191 -12.07 14.31 -5.58
CA ALA A 191 -10.66 14.26 -5.98
C ALA A 191 -9.92 13.10 -5.30
N GLU A 192 -10.19 12.85 -4.01
CA GLU A 192 -9.59 11.74 -3.28
C GLU A 192 -10.07 10.38 -3.84
N TYR A 193 -11.36 10.27 -4.15
CA TYR A 193 -11.90 9.09 -4.84
C TYR A 193 -11.21 8.85 -6.18
N GLU A 194 -11.09 9.88 -7.02
CA GLU A 194 -10.38 9.77 -8.30
C GLU A 194 -8.91 9.36 -8.13
N GLU A 195 -8.23 9.86 -7.10
CA GLU A 195 -6.88 9.44 -6.76
C GLU A 195 -6.80 7.94 -6.43
N THR A 196 -7.74 7.41 -5.63
CA THR A 196 -7.77 5.96 -5.33
C THR A 196 -7.94 5.12 -6.59
N VAL A 197 -8.82 5.54 -7.50
CA VAL A 197 -9.08 4.89 -8.79
C VAL A 197 -7.82 4.94 -9.67
N ASN A 198 -7.18 6.10 -9.76
CA ASN A 198 -5.96 6.29 -10.56
C ASN A 198 -4.79 5.42 -10.06
N LYS A 199 -4.63 5.30 -8.74
CA LYS A 199 -3.62 4.43 -8.11
C LYS A 199 -3.89 2.94 -8.38
N ALA A 200 -5.16 2.51 -8.35
CA ALA A 200 -5.56 1.13 -8.64
C ALA A 200 -5.49 0.79 -10.15
N ALA A 201 -5.75 1.76 -11.02
CA ALA A 201 -5.87 1.55 -12.47
C ALA A 201 -4.62 0.93 -13.11
N ALA A 202 -3.42 1.18 -12.57
CA ALA A 202 -2.19 0.57 -13.07
C ALA A 202 -2.20 -0.96 -12.92
N LEU A 203 -2.71 -1.47 -11.80
CA LEU A 203 -2.82 -2.91 -11.54
C LEU A 203 -3.93 -3.54 -12.35
N ALA A 204 -5.09 -2.88 -12.44
CA ALA A 204 -6.20 -3.35 -13.27
C ALA A 204 -5.77 -3.52 -14.74
N ARG A 205 -5.08 -2.52 -15.31
CA ARG A 205 -4.52 -2.63 -16.67
C ARG A 205 -3.49 -3.75 -16.82
N ALA A 206 -2.73 -4.07 -15.77
CA ALA A 206 -1.78 -5.18 -15.81
C ALA A 206 -2.50 -6.53 -15.89
N VAL A 207 -3.64 -6.67 -15.19
CA VAL A 207 -4.52 -7.85 -15.31
C VAL A 207 -5.07 -7.94 -16.74
N ASP A 208 -5.66 -6.88 -17.26
CA ASP A 208 -6.22 -6.86 -18.63
C ASP A 208 -5.18 -7.27 -19.68
N LEU A 209 -3.96 -6.71 -19.59
CA LEU A 209 -2.88 -7.02 -20.51
C LEU A 209 -2.45 -8.49 -20.42
N ALA A 210 -2.37 -9.04 -19.21
CA ALA A 210 -2.03 -10.44 -19.00
C ALA A 210 -3.12 -11.37 -19.57
N GLU A 211 -4.39 -11.06 -19.32
CA GLU A 211 -5.50 -11.84 -19.88
C GLU A 211 -5.49 -11.84 -21.41
N VAL A 212 -5.32 -10.66 -22.03
CA VAL A 212 -5.25 -10.55 -23.50
C VAL A 212 -4.07 -11.34 -24.07
N ALA A 213 -2.90 -11.27 -23.43
CA ALA A 213 -1.70 -11.97 -23.90
C ALA A 213 -1.86 -13.49 -23.83
N PHE A 214 -2.38 -14.04 -22.73
CA PHE A 214 -2.43 -15.48 -22.49
C PHE A 214 -3.73 -16.14 -22.97
N ALA A 215 -4.86 -15.43 -23.05
CA ALA A 215 -6.10 -15.97 -23.59
C ALA A 215 -6.06 -16.14 -25.11
N ASN A 216 -5.40 -15.21 -25.82
CA ASN A 216 -5.25 -15.29 -27.28
C ASN A 216 -4.17 -16.29 -27.72
N ALA A 217 -3.16 -16.54 -26.88
CA ALA A 217 -2.15 -17.57 -27.15
C ALA A 217 -2.73 -18.99 -27.20
N LYS A 218 -3.87 -19.26 -26.54
CA LYS A 218 -4.57 -20.56 -26.57
C LYS A 218 -5.49 -20.76 -27.79
N LYS A 219 -5.65 -19.75 -28.66
CA LYS A 219 -6.48 -19.84 -29.88
C LYS A 219 -5.68 -20.11 -31.17
N LYS A 220 -4.36 -20.30 -31.08
CA LYS A 220 -3.49 -20.79 -32.17
C LYS A 220 -3.01 -22.19 -31.83
#